data_AF-A0AAW0C9X3-F1
#
_entry.id   AF-A0AAW0C9X3-F1
#
_cell.length_a   1.000
_cell.length_b   1.000
_cell.length_c   1.000
_cell.angle_alpha   90.00
_cell.angle_beta   90.00
_cell.angle_gamma   90.00
#
_symmetry.space_group_name_H-M   'P 1'
#
loop_
_entity.id
_entity.type
_entity.pdbx_description
1 polymer ?
#
loop_
_entity_poly.entity_id
_entity_poly.type
_entity_poly.pdbx_seq_one_letter_code
_entity_poly.pdbx_strand_id
1 'polypeptide(L)'
;MPLISQSDPGPENNGVANGHTLLRHLQDPTLEGTLQHRWMREKKNVPPEISWRQLRHRFTPGFENILDHGVNNGWYDPNILLEALVFRWVFIPWLQKELDAYRERVNNTKKRADRNKVLPIGVPNDMFEHPEDYGVLDFKIKVRKENIDRVREIWAPRDHEVFQLVPPSFAVIIARMYEEINSPEITRQNCWDVYLALLAKFHALDAAHEIPENLDECWGRALTLAREDCASDIELMPNLQPLANDDDVIGDEGGFYMGGVNNGKGLDAQQLARLDEMLNNDEPQVVDNDRDEGVFAWFSDDEQEQDATADDW
;
A
#
# COMPACT_ATOMS: atom_id res chain seq x y z
N MET A 1 -9.73 9.14 -6.58
CA MET A 1 -10.24 8.61 -5.30
C MET A 1 -11.41 7.67 -5.56
N PRO A 2 -11.51 6.53 -4.86
CA PRO A 2 -12.67 5.64 -4.99
C PRO A 2 -13.98 6.32 -4.57
N LEU A 3 -15.11 5.86 -5.07
CA LEU A 3 -16.42 6.39 -4.67
C LEU A 3 -16.71 6.07 -3.20
N ILE A 4 -16.47 4.81 -2.82
CA ILE A 4 -16.76 4.26 -1.50
C ILE A 4 -15.55 3.43 -1.06
N SER A 5 -15.20 3.52 0.22
CA SER A 5 -14.20 2.66 0.84
C SER A 5 -14.87 1.48 1.53
N GLN A 6 -14.16 0.36 1.68
CA GLN A 6 -14.70 -0.87 2.25
C GLN A 6 -13.65 -1.50 3.17
N SER A 7 -14.07 -2.00 4.31
CA SER A 7 -13.24 -2.79 5.22
C SER A 7 -14.09 -3.75 6.03
N ASP A 8 -13.44 -4.63 6.78
CA ASP A 8 -14.08 -5.38 7.86
C ASP A 8 -14.58 -4.45 8.98
N PRO A 9 -15.60 -4.88 9.76
CA PRO A 9 -16.07 -4.11 10.89
C PRO A 9 -15.03 -4.10 12.01
N GLY A 10 -14.67 -2.91 12.48
CA GLY A 10 -13.75 -2.75 13.60
C GLY A 10 -13.45 -1.27 13.88
N PRO A 11 -13.29 -0.86 15.15
CA PRO A 11 -12.99 0.53 15.50
C PRO A 11 -11.66 1.02 14.90
N GLU A 12 -10.71 0.13 14.65
CA GLU A 12 -9.42 0.43 14.01
C GLU A 12 -9.57 1.04 12.61
N ASN A 13 -10.68 0.75 11.93
CA ASN A 13 -10.94 1.21 10.57
C ASN A 13 -11.71 2.55 10.53
N ASN A 14 -12.14 3.08 11.68
CA ASN A 14 -12.90 4.33 11.74
C ASN A 14 -12.11 5.52 11.21
N GLY A 15 -10.79 5.57 11.42
CA GLY A 15 -9.93 6.62 10.85
C GLY A 15 -9.98 6.65 9.32
N VAL A 16 -9.95 5.49 8.67
CA VAL A 16 -10.07 5.36 7.20
C VAL A 16 -11.47 5.75 6.74
N ALA A 17 -12.51 5.25 7.42
CA ALA A 17 -13.90 5.57 7.12
C ALA A 17 -14.18 7.07 7.23
N ASN A 18 -13.71 7.71 8.30
CA ASN A 18 -13.86 9.13 8.55
C ASN A 18 -13.09 9.97 7.52
N GLY A 19 -11.81 9.64 7.29
CA GLY A 19 -10.97 10.36 6.34
C GLY A 19 -11.53 10.31 4.93
N HIS A 20 -11.97 9.13 4.47
CA HIS A 20 -12.61 8.98 3.16
C HIS A 20 -13.92 9.75 3.07
N THR A 21 -14.77 9.67 4.11
CA THR A 21 -16.06 10.38 4.15
C THR A 21 -15.87 11.88 4.08
N LEU A 22 -14.97 12.44 4.88
CA LEU A 22 -14.66 13.86 4.85
C LEU A 22 -14.14 14.30 3.47
N LEU A 23 -13.24 13.51 2.87
CA LEU A 23 -12.73 13.82 1.53
C LEU A 23 -13.84 13.84 0.48
N ARG A 24 -14.79 12.92 0.55
CA ARG A 24 -15.94 12.88 -0.37
C ARG A 24 -16.89 14.07 -0.16
N HIS A 25 -17.22 14.41 1.09
CA HIS A 25 -18.06 15.60 1.40
C HIS A 25 -17.42 16.91 0.92
N LEU A 26 -16.08 17.03 1.03
CA LEU A 26 -15.36 18.20 0.54
C LEU A 26 -15.36 18.33 -0.99
N GLN A 27 -15.52 17.22 -1.73
CA GLN A 27 -15.61 17.25 -3.19
C GLN A 27 -17.06 17.39 -3.67
N ASP A 28 -18.00 16.81 -2.95
CA ASP A 28 -19.41 16.80 -3.28
C ASP A 28 -20.26 17.10 -2.03
N PRO A 29 -20.66 18.37 -1.83
CA PRO A 29 -21.49 18.78 -0.70
C PRO A 29 -22.85 18.08 -0.64
N THR A 30 -23.33 17.47 -1.73
CA THR A 30 -24.62 16.75 -1.72
C THR A 30 -24.56 15.45 -0.93
N LEU A 31 -23.36 14.99 -0.57
CA LEU A 31 -23.12 13.80 0.24
C LEU A 31 -23.15 14.10 1.75
N GLU A 32 -23.34 15.35 2.16
CA GLU A 32 -23.40 15.74 3.58
C GLU A 32 -24.36 14.85 4.37
N GLY A 33 -23.93 14.44 5.57
CA GLY A 33 -24.72 13.58 6.45
C GLY A 33 -24.73 12.09 6.06
N THR A 34 -23.99 11.67 5.03
CA THR A 34 -23.88 10.24 4.64
C THR A 34 -22.48 9.68 4.89
N LEU A 35 -22.39 8.44 5.35
CA LEU A 35 -21.15 7.70 5.51
C LEU A 35 -20.69 7.18 4.14
N GLN A 36 -19.46 7.49 3.72
CA GLN A 36 -18.92 7.03 2.42
C GLN A 36 -18.02 5.80 2.58
N HIS A 37 -18.41 4.91 3.49
CA HIS A 37 -17.69 3.70 3.84
C HIS A 37 -18.67 2.55 4.04
N ARG A 38 -18.28 1.34 3.67
CA ARG A 38 -19.06 0.13 3.92
C ARG A 38 -18.30 -0.89 4.75
N TRP A 39 -18.93 -1.29 5.84
CA TRP A 39 -18.49 -2.40 6.67
C TRP A 39 -18.91 -3.74 6.05
N MET A 40 -17.94 -4.53 5.62
CA MET A 40 -18.17 -5.84 5.01
C MET A 40 -18.15 -6.94 6.08
N ARG A 41 -19.33 -7.42 6.47
CA ARG A 41 -19.47 -8.61 7.32
C ARG A 41 -19.29 -9.86 6.45
N GLU A 42 -18.52 -10.83 6.95
CA GLU A 42 -18.33 -12.21 6.45
C GLU A 42 -18.12 -12.41 4.93
N LYS A 43 -17.01 -13.04 4.51
CA LYS A 43 -16.77 -13.62 3.15
C LYS A 43 -16.97 -12.70 1.93
N LYS A 44 -17.20 -11.40 2.13
CA LYS A 44 -17.41 -10.40 1.05
C LYS A 44 -16.16 -9.60 0.69
N ASN A 45 -15.05 -9.72 1.44
CA ASN A 45 -13.79 -9.01 1.17
C ASN A 45 -12.86 -9.72 0.16
N VAL A 46 -13.45 -10.38 -0.84
CA VAL A 46 -12.73 -11.26 -1.77
C VAL A 46 -11.64 -10.53 -2.59
N PRO A 47 -11.85 -9.32 -3.13
CA PRO A 47 -10.84 -8.69 -3.99
C PRO A 47 -9.56 -8.28 -3.25
N PRO A 48 -9.59 -7.59 -2.10
CA PRO A 48 -8.39 -7.34 -1.31
C PRO A 48 -7.70 -8.62 -0.88
N GLU A 49 -8.44 -9.64 -0.42
CA GLU A 49 -7.87 -10.94 -0.05
C GLU A 49 -7.14 -11.64 -1.21
N ILE A 50 -7.68 -11.57 -2.44
CA ILE A 50 -7.00 -12.09 -3.64
C ILE A 50 -5.68 -11.35 -3.87
N SER A 51 -5.67 -10.01 -3.76
CA SER A 51 -4.47 -9.20 -3.93
C SER A 51 -3.40 -9.53 -2.88
N TRP A 52 -3.79 -9.64 -1.61
CA TRP A 52 -2.90 -10.07 -0.52
C TRP A 52 -2.36 -11.47 -0.75
N ARG A 53 -3.21 -12.39 -1.22
CA ARG A 53 -2.79 -13.73 -1.59
C ARG A 53 -1.74 -13.70 -2.70
N GLN A 54 -1.91 -12.88 -3.74
CA GLN A 54 -0.90 -12.76 -4.81
C GLN A 54 0.43 -12.23 -4.29
N LEU A 55 0.41 -11.20 -3.44
CA LEU A 55 1.62 -10.69 -2.80
C LEU A 55 2.32 -11.81 -2.01
N ARG A 56 1.56 -12.56 -1.19
CA ARG A 56 2.07 -13.67 -0.38
C ARG A 56 2.70 -14.79 -1.20
N HIS A 57 2.17 -15.09 -2.38
CA HIS A 57 2.71 -16.16 -3.24
C HIS A 57 3.89 -15.71 -4.09
N ARG A 58 3.93 -14.44 -4.51
CA ARG A 58 4.89 -13.96 -5.52
C ARG A 58 6.04 -13.12 -4.98
N PHE A 59 5.84 -12.45 -3.86
CA PHE A 59 6.82 -11.55 -3.26
C PHE A 59 7.42 -12.19 -2.00
N THR A 60 6.55 -12.52 -1.04
CA THR A 60 6.93 -12.89 0.32
C THR A 60 7.95 -14.03 0.47
N PRO A 61 7.89 -15.17 -0.26
CA PRO A 61 8.76 -16.31 0.02
C PRO A 61 10.26 -16.02 -0.15
N GLY A 62 10.62 -15.14 -1.11
CA GLY A 62 12.00 -14.75 -1.33
C GLY A 62 12.57 -13.95 -0.15
N PHE A 63 11.75 -13.08 0.44
CA PHE A 63 12.13 -12.24 1.58
C PHE A 63 12.09 -13.00 2.91
N GLU A 64 11.07 -13.84 3.14
CA GLU A 64 11.01 -14.70 4.32
C GLU A 64 12.26 -15.58 4.43
N ASN A 65 12.72 -16.19 3.33
CA ASN A 65 13.96 -16.98 3.33
C ASN A 65 15.20 -16.16 3.74
N ILE A 66 15.29 -14.89 3.33
CA ILE A 66 16.39 -14.00 3.72
C ILE A 66 16.29 -13.67 5.21
N LEU A 67 15.09 -13.34 5.69
CA LEU A 67 14.87 -12.99 7.10
C LEU A 67 15.12 -14.20 8.02
N ASP A 68 14.59 -15.36 7.66
CA ASP A 68 14.80 -16.62 8.36
C ASP A 68 16.28 -17.00 8.42
N HIS A 69 17.09 -16.65 7.41
CA HIS A 69 18.53 -16.89 7.46
C HIS A 69 19.18 -16.20 8.67
N GLY A 70 18.89 -14.92 8.92
CA GLY A 70 19.47 -14.23 10.07
C GLY A 70 18.96 -14.75 11.42
N VAL A 71 17.67 -15.08 11.50
CA VAL A 71 17.08 -15.68 12.71
C VAL A 71 17.71 -17.05 13.01
N ASN A 72 17.83 -17.92 12.00
CA ASN A 72 18.39 -19.27 12.17
C ASN A 72 19.87 -19.27 12.53
N ASN A 73 20.63 -18.24 12.14
CA ASN A 73 22.01 -18.06 12.55
C ASN A 73 22.15 -17.37 13.93
N GLY A 74 21.05 -16.98 14.56
CA GLY A 74 21.06 -16.30 15.86
C GLY A 74 21.59 -14.87 15.80
N TRP A 75 21.47 -14.19 14.66
CA TRP A 75 21.90 -12.79 14.50
C TRP A 75 20.85 -11.79 14.96
N TYR A 76 19.60 -12.23 15.07
CA TYR A 76 18.46 -11.37 15.35
C TYR A 76 17.48 -12.04 16.32
N ASP A 77 17.23 -11.37 17.43
CA ASP A 77 16.16 -11.63 18.38
C ASP A 77 15.30 -10.35 18.53
N PRO A 78 14.00 -10.38 18.15
CA PRO A 78 13.12 -9.22 18.27
C PRO A 78 12.89 -8.76 19.72
N ASN A 79 13.24 -9.57 20.72
CA ASN A 79 13.15 -9.20 22.13
C ASN A 79 14.36 -8.41 22.63
N ILE A 80 15.45 -8.35 21.85
CA ILE A 80 16.63 -7.56 22.16
C ILE A 80 16.49 -6.17 21.52
N LEU A 81 16.54 -5.14 22.36
CA LEU A 81 16.24 -3.76 21.98
C LEU A 81 17.10 -3.26 20.80
N LEU A 82 18.42 -3.36 20.92
CA LEU A 82 19.35 -2.89 19.89
C LEU A 82 19.18 -3.68 18.59
N GLU A 83 19.06 -5.00 18.69
CA GLU A 83 18.84 -5.87 17.53
C GLU A 83 17.55 -5.50 16.79
N ALA A 84 16.45 -5.26 17.52
CA ALA A 84 15.18 -4.80 16.97
C ALA A 84 15.27 -3.44 16.29
N LEU A 85 15.94 -2.46 16.90
CA LEU A 85 16.05 -1.10 16.34
C LEU A 85 16.97 -1.04 15.13
N VAL A 86 18.13 -1.71 15.16
CA VAL A 86 19.02 -1.82 13.99
C VAL A 86 18.27 -2.54 12.87
N PHE A 87 17.53 -3.60 13.18
CA PHE A 87 16.76 -4.36 12.20
C PHE A 87 15.70 -3.47 11.54
N ARG A 88 14.90 -2.75 12.33
CA ARG A 88 13.90 -1.82 11.81
C ARG A 88 14.54 -0.80 10.86
N TRP A 89 15.65 -0.18 11.27
CA TRP A 89 16.33 0.85 10.47
C TRP A 89 16.91 0.32 9.15
N VAL A 90 17.46 -0.89 9.12
CA VAL A 90 18.06 -1.50 7.91
C VAL A 90 16.98 -2.12 7.02
N PHE A 91 16.15 -3.01 7.57
CA PHE A 91 15.30 -3.90 6.78
C PHE A 91 14.00 -3.24 6.33
N ILE A 92 13.36 -2.39 7.15
CA ILE A 92 12.04 -1.84 6.77
C ILE A 92 12.14 -0.90 5.57
N PRO A 93 13.10 0.05 5.47
CA PRO A 93 13.23 0.88 4.29
C PRO A 93 13.60 0.07 3.03
N TRP A 94 14.44 -0.96 3.19
CA TRP A 94 14.78 -1.87 2.10
C TRP A 94 13.55 -2.65 1.62
N LEU A 95 12.80 -3.30 2.53
CA LEU A 95 11.56 -4.01 2.19
C LEU A 95 10.50 -3.07 1.59
N GLN A 96 10.41 -1.83 2.05
CA GLN A 96 9.52 -0.82 1.47
C GLN A 96 9.91 -0.52 0.01
N LYS A 97 11.20 -0.32 -0.28
CA LYS A 97 11.70 -0.14 -1.65
C LYS A 97 11.35 -1.32 -2.55
N GLU A 98 11.50 -2.54 -2.06
CA GLU A 98 11.17 -3.76 -2.80
C GLU A 98 9.65 -3.92 -3.03
N LEU A 99 8.83 -3.54 -2.03
CA LEU A 99 7.37 -3.50 -2.16
C LEU A 99 6.92 -2.43 -3.17
N ASP A 100 7.58 -1.28 -3.20
CA ASP A 100 7.33 -0.24 -4.19
C ASP A 100 7.69 -0.72 -5.61
N ALA A 101 8.81 -1.41 -5.78
CA ALA A 101 9.18 -2.04 -7.05
C ALA A 101 8.16 -3.12 -7.48
N TYR A 102 7.70 -3.95 -6.53
CA TYR A 102 6.62 -4.91 -6.78
C TYR A 102 5.34 -4.21 -7.22
N ARG A 103 4.93 -3.13 -6.53
CA ARG A 103 3.74 -2.33 -6.89
C ARG A 103 3.86 -1.78 -8.30
N GLU A 104 4.99 -1.15 -8.64
CA GLU A 104 5.23 -0.59 -9.97
C GLU A 104 5.15 -1.67 -11.04
N ARG A 105 5.82 -2.82 -10.85
CA ARG A 105 5.71 -3.93 -11.79
C ARG A 105 4.27 -4.38 -11.96
N VAL A 106 3.54 -4.58 -10.86
CA VAL A 106 2.15 -5.05 -10.93
C VAL A 106 1.25 -4.04 -11.64
N ASN A 107 1.42 -2.74 -11.41
CA ASN A 107 0.56 -1.72 -12.00
C ASN A 107 0.92 -1.37 -13.45
N ASN A 108 2.15 -1.66 -13.88
CA ASN A 108 2.63 -1.42 -15.24
C ASN A 108 2.68 -2.68 -16.13
N THR A 109 2.34 -3.86 -15.61
CA THR A 109 2.27 -5.11 -16.41
C THR A 109 0.85 -5.42 -16.86
N LYS A 110 0.66 -5.66 -18.17
CA LYS A 110 -0.61 -6.06 -18.78
C LYS A 110 -1.18 -7.30 -18.10
N LYS A 111 -2.47 -7.24 -17.73
CA LYS A 111 -3.15 -8.39 -17.10
C LYS A 111 -3.65 -9.36 -18.16
N ARG A 112 -3.62 -10.65 -17.82
CA ARG A 112 -4.17 -11.70 -18.68
C ARG A 112 -5.69 -11.50 -18.84
N ALA A 113 -6.14 -11.55 -20.10
CA ALA A 113 -7.54 -11.53 -20.45
C ALA A 113 -8.29 -12.72 -19.82
N ASP A 114 -9.46 -12.43 -19.23
CA ASP A 114 -10.40 -13.43 -18.73
C ASP A 114 -11.72 -13.29 -19.49
N ARG A 115 -12.08 -14.31 -20.29
CA ARG A 115 -13.29 -14.32 -21.11
C ARG A 115 -14.58 -14.26 -20.30
N ASN A 116 -14.52 -14.53 -19.01
CA ASN A 116 -15.67 -14.49 -18.12
C ASN A 116 -15.87 -13.12 -17.44
N LYS A 117 -15.03 -12.13 -17.75
CA LYS A 117 -15.09 -10.79 -17.15
C LYS A 117 -15.28 -9.72 -18.21
N VAL A 118 -16.21 -8.81 -17.96
CA VAL A 118 -16.53 -7.65 -18.81
C VAL A 118 -15.65 -6.43 -18.44
N LEU A 119 -14.45 -6.68 -17.90
CA LEU A 119 -13.54 -5.62 -17.49
C LEU A 119 -12.58 -5.27 -18.63
N PRO A 120 -12.17 -3.99 -18.75
CA PRO A 120 -11.15 -3.59 -19.72
C PRO A 120 -9.85 -4.37 -19.50
N ILE A 121 -9.15 -4.65 -20.60
CA ILE A 121 -7.93 -5.47 -20.64
C ILE A 121 -6.78 -4.60 -21.09
N GLY A 122 -5.77 -4.43 -20.23
CA GLY A 122 -4.65 -3.56 -20.51
C GLY A 122 -3.66 -3.49 -19.37
N VAL A 123 -2.76 -2.51 -19.46
CA VAL A 123 -1.85 -2.14 -18.38
C VAL A 123 -2.64 -1.28 -17.38
N PRO A 124 -2.72 -1.65 -16.07
CA PRO A 124 -3.56 -0.94 -15.11
C PRO A 124 -3.35 0.57 -15.05
N ASN A 125 -2.11 1.03 -14.99
CA ASN A 125 -1.80 2.47 -14.96
C ASN A 125 -2.18 3.17 -16.27
N ASP A 126 -1.98 2.52 -17.42
CA ASP A 126 -2.32 3.09 -18.72
C ASP A 126 -3.84 3.17 -18.91
N MET A 127 -4.56 2.10 -18.58
CA MET A 127 -6.03 2.10 -18.53
C MET A 127 -6.58 3.13 -17.55
N PHE A 128 -5.90 3.31 -16.42
CA PHE A 128 -6.26 4.34 -15.49
C PHE A 128 -6.10 5.69 -16.18
N GLU A 129 -4.95 6.03 -16.76
CA GLU A 129 -4.70 7.35 -17.36
C GLU A 129 -5.49 7.66 -18.63
N HIS A 130 -5.66 6.68 -19.53
CA HIS A 130 -6.26 6.83 -20.86
C HIS A 130 -7.46 5.87 -21.06
N PRO A 131 -8.54 5.98 -20.27
CA PRO A 131 -9.66 5.03 -20.33
C PRO A 131 -10.36 4.98 -21.70
N GLU A 132 -10.34 6.08 -22.45
CA GLU A 132 -10.90 6.18 -23.81
C GLU A 132 -10.27 5.19 -24.80
N ASP A 133 -8.96 4.94 -24.70
CA ASP A 133 -8.23 4.03 -25.58
C ASP A 133 -8.64 2.56 -25.36
N TYR A 134 -9.28 2.29 -24.23
CA TYR A 134 -9.80 0.99 -23.83
C TYR A 134 -11.32 0.89 -23.96
N GLY A 135 -11.98 1.88 -24.57
CA GLY A 135 -13.42 1.88 -24.77
C GLY A 135 -14.22 1.95 -23.46
N VAL A 136 -13.65 2.53 -22.40
CA VAL A 136 -14.32 2.68 -21.10
C VAL A 136 -14.46 4.14 -20.66
N LEU A 137 -15.47 4.41 -19.84
CA LEU A 137 -15.72 5.73 -19.28
C LEU A 137 -14.78 6.05 -18.11
N ASP A 138 -14.35 7.31 -18.02
CA ASP A 138 -13.57 7.82 -16.88
C ASP A 138 -14.49 8.17 -15.69
N PHE A 139 -14.31 7.47 -14.57
CA PHE A 139 -15.00 7.73 -13.29
C PHE A 139 -14.06 8.29 -12.21
N LYS A 140 -12.88 8.79 -12.56
CA LYS A 140 -11.93 9.36 -11.60
C LYS A 140 -12.52 10.56 -10.87
N ILE A 141 -12.47 10.50 -9.55
CA ILE A 141 -12.65 11.68 -8.70
C ILE A 141 -11.27 12.28 -8.41
N LYS A 142 -10.98 13.43 -9.03
CA LYS A 142 -9.76 14.21 -8.79
C LYS A 142 -9.92 14.99 -7.49
N VAL A 143 -9.06 14.70 -6.52
CA VAL A 143 -9.10 15.35 -5.20
C VAL A 143 -8.07 16.46 -5.17
N ARG A 144 -8.50 17.64 -4.72
CA ARG A 144 -7.62 18.79 -4.49
C ARG A 144 -6.61 18.50 -3.40
N LYS A 145 -5.35 18.90 -3.58
CA LYS A 145 -4.26 18.61 -2.63
C LYS A 145 -4.54 19.20 -1.25
N GLU A 146 -5.14 20.38 -1.20
CA GLU A 146 -5.49 21.08 0.03
C GLU A 146 -6.49 20.27 0.88
N ASN A 147 -7.41 19.55 0.24
CA ASN A 147 -8.37 18.70 0.93
C ASN A 147 -7.68 17.44 1.49
N ILE A 148 -6.71 16.88 0.76
CA ILE A 148 -5.89 15.75 1.25
C ILE A 148 -5.10 16.17 2.48
N ASP A 149 -4.42 17.31 2.42
CA ASP A 149 -3.61 17.82 3.53
C ASP A 149 -4.47 18.09 4.77
N ARG A 150 -5.66 18.70 4.59
CA ARG A 150 -6.61 18.92 5.69
C ARG A 150 -7.07 17.61 6.34
N VAL A 151 -7.44 16.60 5.54
CA VAL A 151 -7.89 15.31 6.08
C VAL A 151 -6.75 14.57 6.78
N ARG A 152 -5.53 14.67 6.24
CA ARG A 152 -4.33 14.09 6.84
C ARG A 152 -4.02 14.71 8.19
N GLU A 153 -4.15 16.03 8.33
CA GLU A 153 -3.93 16.72 9.61
C GLU A 153 -4.89 16.24 10.71
N ILE A 154 -6.13 15.89 10.35
CA ILE A 154 -7.14 15.44 11.30
C ILE A 154 -6.96 13.95 11.66
N TRP A 155 -6.76 13.08 10.67
CA TRP A 155 -6.86 11.62 10.87
C TRP A 155 -5.54 10.87 10.77
N ALA A 156 -4.47 11.50 10.28
CA ALA A 156 -3.14 10.89 10.12
C ALA A 156 -2.03 11.95 10.25
N PRO A 157 -1.91 12.60 11.43
CA PRO A 157 -0.99 13.72 11.62
C PRO A 157 0.45 13.29 11.35
N ARG A 158 1.18 14.09 10.57
CA ARG A 158 2.52 13.71 10.07
C ARG A 158 3.57 13.53 11.16
N ASP A 159 3.37 14.23 12.28
CA ASP A 159 4.31 14.24 13.40
C ASP A 159 4.00 13.12 14.42
N HIS A 160 3.05 12.23 14.12
CA HIS A 160 2.73 11.11 14.99
C HIS A 160 3.93 10.18 15.14
N GLU A 161 4.26 9.82 16.38
CA GLU A 161 5.41 8.99 16.71
C GLU A 161 5.35 7.59 16.08
N VAL A 162 4.17 7.11 15.68
CA VAL A 162 3.96 5.80 15.02
C VAL A 162 4.61 5.75 13.64
N PHE A 163 4.80 6.91 13.00
CA PHE A 163 5.51 7.02 11.73
C PHE A 163 7.04 7.04 11.91
N GLN A 164 7.54 7.09 13.15
CA GLN A 164 8.96 7.00 13.43
C GLN A 164 9.38 5.53 13.48
N LEU A 165 10.15 5.11 12.49
CA LEU A 165 10.66 3.74 12.37
C LEU A 165 11.53 3.33 13.58
N VAL A 166 12.34 4.28 14.05
CA VAL A 166 13.18 4.22 15.23
C VAL A 166 13.15 5.58 15.92
N PRO A 167 13.44 5.66 17.23
CA PRO A 167 13.56 6.94 17.95
C PRO A 167 14.51 7.92 17.25
N PRO A 168 14.22 9.24 17.25
CA PRO A 168 15.08 10.23 16.60
C PRO A 168 16.52 10.25 17.15
N SER A 169 16.69 10.02 18.46
CA SER A 169 18.01 9.90 19.08
C SER A 169 18.80 8.68 18.56
N PHE A 170 18.13 7.55 18.39
CA PHE A 170 18.71 6.35 17.79
C PHE A 170 19.08 6.59 16.31
N ALA A 171 18.17 7.22 15.55
CA ALA A 171 18.37 7.53 14.14
C ALA A 171 19.63 8.37 13.88
N VAL A 172 19.92 9.35 14.74
CA VAL A 172 21.13 10.19 14.63
C VAL A 172 22.41 9.37 14.83
N ILE A 173 22.40 8.44 15.79
CA ILE A 173 23.57 7.61 16.11
C ILE A 173 23.82 6.60 14.99
N ILE A 174 22.79 5.85 14.58
CA ILE A 174 22.93 4.83 13.53
C ILE A 174 23.30 5.45 12.18
N ALA A 175 22.81 6.65 11.86
CA ALA A 175 23.19 7.35 10.63
C ALA A 175 24.70 7.66 10.59
N ARG A 176 25.29 8.11 11.71
CA ARG A 176 26.74 8.34 11.79
C ARG A 176 27.53 7.04 11.63
N MET A 177 27.10 5.97 12.29
CA MET A 177 27.72 4.65 12.15
C MET A 177 27.63 4.12 10.71
N TYR A 178 26.53 4.41 10.03
CA TYR A 178 26.30 4.05 8.64
C TYR A 178 27.20 4.83 7.68
N GLU A 179 27.46 6.12 7.96
CA GLU A 179 28.48 6.91 7.25
C GLU A 179 29.88 6.31 7.43
N GLU A 180 30.23 5.85 8.62
CA GLU A 180 31.55 5.25 8.91
C GLU A 180 31.79 3.92 8.17
N ILE A 181 30.74 3.18 7.79
CA ILE A 181 30.86 1.98 6.94
C ILE A 181 30.74 2.30 5.45
N ASN A 182 30.85 3.59 5.06
CA ASN A 182 30.74 4.13 3.70
C ASN A 182 29.32 4.09 3.10
N SER A 183 28.28 3.97 3.94
CA SER A 183 26.87 4.04 3.52
C SER A 183 26.52 3.14 2.31
N PRO A 184 26.84 1.84 2.37
CA PRO A 184 26.63 0.93 1.26
C PRO A 184 25.14 0.78 0.94
N GLU A 185 24.74 0.80 -0.33
CA GLU A 185 23.35 0.55 -0.71
C GLU A 185 22.88 -0.82 -0.18
N ILE A 186 21.76 -0.83 0.54
CA ILE A 186 21.21 -2.04 1.14
C ILE A 186 20.48 -2.84 0.06
N THR A 187 20.94 -4.07 -0.16
CA THR A 187 20.41 -5.02 -1.13
C THR A 187 20.09 -6.35 -0.45
N ARG A 188 19.46 -7.25 -1.19
CA ARG A 188 19.18 -8.63 -0.76
C ARG A 188 20.43 -9.36 -0.27
N GLN A 189 21.58 -9.12 -0.90
CA GLN A 189 22.81 -9.87 -0.68
C GLN A 189 23.60 -9.36 0.53
N ASN A 190 23.51 -8.06 0.83
CA ASN A 190 24.34 -7.42 1.87
C ASN A 190 23.53 -6.93 3.09
N CYS A 191 22.20 -7.03 3.08
CA CYS A 191 21.36 -6.50 4.17
C CYS A 191 21.79 -6.99 5.56
N TRP A 192 22.12 -8.28 5.68
CA TRP A 192 22.63 -8.84 6.93
C TRP A 192 24.06 -8.39 7.27
N ASP A 193 24.94 -8.23 6.29
CA ASP A 193 26.30 -7.75 6.52
C ASP A 193 26.29 -6.31 7.05
N VAL A 194 25.45 -5.45 6.46
CA VAL A 194 25.24 -4.08 6.92
C VAL A 194 24.65 -4.07 8.31
N TYR A 195 23.62 -4.88 8.56
CA TYR A 195 23.00 -5.04 9.88
C TYR A 195 24.03 -5.44 10.95
N LEU A 196 24.82 -6.49 10.70
CA LEU A 196 25.82 -7.00 11.65
C LEU A 196 26.93 -5.97 11.90
N ALA A 197 27.37 -5.24 10.87
CA ALA A 197 28.37 -4.20 11.02
C ALA A 197 27.88 -3.03 11.89
N LEU A 198 26.63 -2.61 11.71
CA LEU A 198 26.01 -1.57 12.53
C LEU A 198 25.79 -2.05 13.98
N LEU A 199 25.29 -3.28 14.14
CA LEU A 199 25.07 -3.87 15.45
C LEU A 199 26.38 -4.00 16.26
N ALA A 200 27.47 -4.42 15.60
CA ALA A 200 28.79 -4.49 16.23
C ALA A 200 29.28 -3.12 16.73
N LYS A 201 29.00 -2.03 16.00
CA LYS A 201 29.31 -0.66 16.45
C LYS A 201 28.49 -0.26 17.67
N PHE A 202 27.21 -0.61 17.72
CA PHE A 202 26.38 -0.37 18.90
C PHE A 202 26.89 -1.14 20.12
N HIS A 203 27.25 -2.41 19.98
CA HIS A 203 27.85 -3.18 21.07
C HIS A 203 29.18 -2.57 21.56
N ALA A 204 29.98 -1.99 20.67
CA ALA A 204 31.22 -1.31 21.06
C ALA A 204 30.93 -0.04 21.88
N LEU A 205 29.92 0.75 21.51
CA LEU A 205 29.49 1.93 22.28
C LEU A 205 28.92 1.55 23.66
N ASP A 206 28.10 0.49 23.69
CA ASP A 206 27.51 -0.01 24.92
C ASP A 206 28.58 -0.52 25.89
N ALA A 207 29.56 -1.28 25.39
CA ALA A 207 30.71 -1.71 26.18
C ALA A 207 31.55 -0.53 26.72
N ALA A 208 31.61 0.58 25.97
CA ALA A 208 32.25 1.82 26.40
C ALA A 208 31.41 2.65 27.40
N HIS A 209 30.18 2.23 27.71
CA HIS A 209 29.20 2.95 28.55
C HIS A 209 28.91 4.36 28.02
N GLU A 210 28.94 4.52 26.70
CA GLU A 210 28.73 5.81 26.02
C GLU A 210 27.25 6.06 25.65
N ILE A 211 26.36 5.12 25.98
CA ILE A 211 24.91 5.25 25.82
C ILE A 211 24.32 5.70 27.16
N PRO A 212 23.76 6.92 27.26
CA PRO A 212 23.06 7.38 28.45
C PRO A 212 21.86 6.50 28.81
N GLU A 213 21.70 6.11 30.08
CA GLU A 213 20.59 5.26 30.59
C GLU A 213 19.19 5.77 30.19
N ASN A 214 19.01 7.10 30.11
CA ASN A 214 17.74 7.71 29.73
C ASN A 214 17.36 7.47 28.26
N LEU A 215 18.32 7.10 27.40
CA LEU A 215 18.03 6.77 26.00
C LEU A 215 17.46 5.35 25.87
N ASP A 216 17.93 4.40 26.69
CA ASP A 216 17.42 3.02 26.68
C ASP A 216 15.93 2.94 27.01
N GLU A 217 15.46 3.71 28.00
CA GLU A 217 14.03 3.79 28.34
C GLU A 217 13.20 4.37 27.19
N CYS A 218 13.68 5.45 26.56
CA CYS A 218 13.02 6.06 25.40
C CYS A 218 12.98 5.11 24.20
N TRP A 219 14.05 4.36 23.98
CA TRP A 219 14.18 3.39 22.90
C TRP A 219 13.25 2.20 23.09
N GLY A 220 13.14 1.68 24.32
CA GLY A 220 12.20 0.62 24.66
C GLY A 220 10.74 0.98 24.37
N ARG A 221 10.32 2.20 24.72
CA ARG A 221 8.95 2.68 24.45
C ARG A 221 8.61 2.70 22.96
N ALA A 222 9.56 3.04 22.09
CA ALA A 222 9.31 3.07 20.65
C ALA A 222 9.04 1.68 20.04
N LEU A 223 9.50 0.60 20.69
CA LEU A 223 9.16 -0.76 20.24
C LEU A 223 7.70 -1.11 20.51
N THR A 224 7.14 -0.64 21.63
CA THR A 224 5.77 -0.95 22.05
C THR A 224 4.74 0.03 21.53
N LEU A 225 5.16 1.23 21.10
CA LEU A 225 4.28 2.32 20.68
C LEU A 225 3.24 1.90 19.64
N ALA A 226 3.62 1.23 18.55
CA ALA A 226 2.65 0.80 17.53
C ALA A 226 1.57 -0.15 18.10
N ARG A 227 1.90 -0.98 19.09
CA ARG A 227 0.95 -1.89 19.74
C ARG A 227 0.05 -1.16 20.74
N GLU A 228 0.60 -0.17 21.44
CA GLU A 228 -0.11 0.61 22.46
C GLU A 228 -1.01 1.69 21.83
N ASP A 229 -0.56 2.30 20.74
CA ASP A 229 -1.23 3.39 20.03
C ASP A 229 -2.47 2.91 19.24
N CYS A 230 -2.41 1.68 18.70
CA CYS A 230 -3.58 0.98 18.15
C CYS A 230 -4.73 0.79 19.15
N ALA A 231 -4.53 1.05 20.45
CA ALA A 231 -5.59 0.98 21.46
C ALA A 231 -6.36 2.30 21.63
N SER A 232 -5.95 3.39 20.96
CA SER A 232 -6.72 4.64 20.94
C SER A 232 -7.83 4.57 19.90
N ASP A 233 -9.02 4.13 20.33
CA ASP A 233 -10.17 3.99 19.44
C ASP A 233 -10.56 5.34 18.83
N ILE A 234 -10.44 5.45 17.51
CA ILE A 234 -10.97 6.60 16.77
C ILE A 234 -12.49 6.43 16.69
N GLU A 235 -13.25 7.38 17.23
CA GLU A 235 -14.70 7.35 17.08
C GLU A 235 -15.14 7.68 15.64
N LEU A 236 -16.18 7.00 15.17
CA LEU A 236 -16.80 7.33 13.89
C LEU A 236 -17.46 8.72 13.96
N MET A 237 -17.36 9.51 12.89
CA MET A 237 -18.00 10.83 12.82
C MET A 237 -19.50 10.72 13.15
N PRO A 238 -20.03 11.56 14.06
CA PRO A 238 -21.39 11.44 14.53
C PRO A 238 -22.40 11.87 13.46
N ASN A 239 -23.65 11.42 13.63
CA ASN A 239 -24.80 11.80 12.80
C ASN A 239 -24.71 11.44 11.31
N LEU A 240 -23.84 10.50 10.93
CA LEU A 240 -23.79 9.98 9.58
C LEU A 240 -24.82 8.87 9.38
N GLN A 241 -25.61 8.98 8.32
CA GLN A 241 -26.48 7.90 7.85
C GLN A 241 -25.67 6.90 7.03
N PRO A 242 -25.91 5.59 7.16
CA PRO A 242 -25.32 4.61 6.27
C PRO A 242 -25.80 4.85 4.82
N LEU A 243 -25.07 4.29 3.86
CA LEU A 243 -25.47 4.32 2.46
C LEU A 243 -26.85 3.68 2.27
N ALA A 244 -27.61 4.17 1.30
CA ALA A 244 -28.91 3.59 0.96
C ALA A 244 -28.78 2.09 0.65
N ASN A 245 -29.74 1.30 1.13
CA ASN A 245 -29.77 -0.16 1.07
C ASN A 245 -28.62 -0.82 1.87
N ASP A 246 -28.76 -0.75 3.20
CA ASP A 246 -28.03 -1.61 4.13
C ASP A 246 -28.14 -3.08 3.70
N ASP A 247 -27.24 -3.95 4.16
CA ASP A 247 -27.15 -5.36 3.75
C ASP A 247 -28.48 -6.14 3.88
N ASP A 248 -29.46 -5.60 4.62
CA ASP A 248 -30.79 -6.15 4.88
C ASP A 248 -31.91 -5.63 3.94
N VAL A 249 -31.65 -4.65 3.08
CA VAL A 249 -32.64 -4.12 2.12
C VAL A 249 -32.27 -4.56 0.70
N ILE A 250 -32.71 -5.75 0.38
CA ILE A 250 -32.66 -6.32 -0.97
C ILE A 250 -33.66 -5.55 -1.83
N GLY A 251 -33.20 -4.84 -2.86
CA GLY A 251 -34.11 -4.22 -3.84
C GLY A 251 -34.95 -5.28 -4.55
N ASP A 252 -36.04 -4.89 -5.21
CA ASP A 252 -37.01 -5.81 -5.83
C ASP A 252 -36.39 -6.85 -6.79
N GLU A 253 -35.16 -6.62 -7.28
CA GLU A 253 -34.39 -7.53 -8.14
C GLU A 253 -33.33 -8.41 -7.42
N GLY A 254 -33.29 -8.42 -6.09
CA GLY A 254 -32.31 -9.23 -5.36
C GLY A 254 -30.95 -8.54 -5.10
N GLY A 255 -30.77 -7.30 -5.57
CA GLY A 255 -29.51 -6.56 -5.48
C GLY A 255 -29.45 -5.56 -4.33
N PHE A 256 -28.25 -5.31 -3.80
CA PHE A 256 -27.96 -4.25 -2.82
C PHE A 256 -26.91 -3.28 -3.37
N TYR A 257 -27.01 -1.99 -3.02
CA TYR A 257 -26.18 -0.94 -3.62
C TYR A 257 -24.76 -0.98 -3.05
N MET A 258 -23.79 -1.49 -3.80
CA MET A 258 -22.40 -1.69 -3.36
C MET A 258 -21.47 -0.47 -3.52
N GLY A 259 -22.05 0.67 -3.90
CA GLY A 259 -21.31 1.82 -4.39
C GLY A 259 -21.34 1.90 -5.90
N GLY A 260 -21.55 3.11 -6.41
CA GLY A 260 -21.77 3.34 -7.84
C GLY A 260 -21.99 4.81 -8.15
N VAL A 261 -22.01 5.11 -9.44
CA VAL A 261 -22.19 6.48 -9.95
C VAL A 261 -23.57 6.99 -9.54
N ASN A 262 -23.64 8.27 -9.16
CA ASN A 262 -24.88 8.97 -8.79
C ASN A 262 -25.73 8.25 -7.73
N ASN A 263 -25.10 7.75 -6.67
CA ASN A 263 -25.78 7.00 -5.58
C ASN A 263 -26.56 5.78 -6.10
N GLY A 264 -26.02 5.10 -7.11
CA GLY A 264 -26.63 3.89 -7.69
C GLY A 264 -27.72 4.16 -8.72
N LYS A 265 -27.94 5.44 -9.10
CA LYS A 265 -28.89 5.81 -10.16
C LYS A 265 -28.35 5.62 -11.57
N GLY A 266 -27.10 5.19 -11.70
CA GLY A 266 -26.45 4.95 -12.99
C GLY A 266 -25.87 6.23 -13.61
N LEU A 267 -25.62 6.16 -14.92
CA LEU A 267 -24.99 7.23 -15.68
C LEU A 267 -25.90 8.45 -15.79
N ASP A 268 -25.35 9.65 -15.65
CA ASP A 268 -26.07 10.87 -15.99
C ASP A 268 -26.16 11.08 -17.51
N ALA A 269 -26.93 12.09 -17.93
CA ALA A 269 -27.13 12.40 -19.34
C ALA A 269 -25.82 12.73 -20.08
N GLN A 270 -24.84 13.33 -19.39
CA GLN A 270 -23.55 13.68 -19.98
C GLN A 270 -22.68 12.44 -20.19
N GLN A 271 -22.66 11.53 -19.22
CA GLN A 271 -21.97 10.25 -19.29
C GLN A 271 -22.57 9.33 -20.36
N LEU A 272 -23.90 9.32 -20.50
CA LEU A 272 -24.60 8.58 -21.56
C LEU A 272 -24.24 9.11 -22.95
N ALA A 273 -24.27 10.43 -23.14
CA ALA A 273 -23.87 11.03 -24.42
C ALA A 273 -22.42 10.70 -24.79
N ARG A 274 -21.52 10.69 -23.80
CA ARG A 274 -20.11 10.32 -24.01
C ARG A 274 -19.94 8.84 -24.35
N LEU A 275 -20.72 7.96 -23.72
CA LEU A 275 -20.73 6.53 -24.07
C LEU A 275 -21.24 6.31 -25.51
N ASP A 276 -22.31 6.99 -25.90
CA ASP A 276 -22.83 6.94 -27.26
C ASP A 276 -21.80 7.44 -28.27
N GLU A 277 -21.07 8.52 -27.97
CA GLU A 277 -19.97 9.00 -28.82
C GLU A 277 -18.85 7.96 -28.97
N MET A 278 -18.47 7.29 -27.89
CA MET A 278 -17.46 6.24 -27.91
C MET A 278 -17.88 5.02 -28.74
N LEU A 279 -19.16 4.62 -28.67
CA LEU A 279 -19.70 3.50 -29.45
C LEU A 279 -19.88 3.83 -30.93
N ASN A 280 -20.02 5.11 -31.28
CA ASN A 280 -20.20 5.59 -32.65
C ASN A 280 -18.88 5.93 -33.36
N ASN A 281 -17.77 6.05 -32.61
CA ASN A 281 -16.44 6.12 -33.20
C ASN A 281 -16.00 4.71 -33.62
N ASP A 282 -15.69 4.51 -34.90
CA ASP A 282 -15.14 3.24 -35.41
C ASP A 282 -13.97 2.79 -34.53
N GLU A 283 -13.95 1.50 -34.13
CA GLU A 283 -12.90 0.91 -33.29
C GLU A 283 -11.53 1.36 -33.81
N PRO A 284 -10.71 2.08 -33.02
CA PRO A 284 -9.33 2.27 -33.40
C PRO A 284 -8.72 0.89 -33.52
N GLN A 285 -8.18 0.56 -34.71
CA GLN A 285 -7.40 -0.65 -34.88
C GLN A 285 -6.32 -0.64 -33.82
N VAL A 286 -6.43 -1.54 -32.83
CA VAL A 286 -5.32 -1.85 -31.95
C VAL A 286 -4.23 -2.39 -32.85
N VAL A 287 -3.34 -1.50 -33.27
CA VAL A 287 -2.09 -1.91 -33.90
C VAL A 287 -1.38 -2.66 -32.78
N ASP A 288 -1.36 -3.99 -32.90
CA ASP A 288 -0.39 -4.84 -32.20
C ASP A 288 1.00 -4.37 -32.68
N ASN A 289 1.45 -3.23 -32.14
CA ASN A 289 2.85 -2.91 -32.15
C ASN A 289 3.45 -3.87 -31.14
N ASP A 290 4.03 -4.95 -31.66
CA ASP A 290 5.07 -5.76 -31.02
C ASP A 290 6.28 -4.87 -30.67
N ARG A 291 6.06 -3.82 -29.89
CA ARG A 291 7.08 -3.07 -29.19
C ARG A 291 6.96 -3.47 -27.74
N ASP A 292 7.49 -4.65 -27.48
CA ASP A 292 8.07 -5.06 -26.21
C ASP A 292 9.18 -4.07 -25.82
N GLU A 293 8.83 -2.81 -25.57
CA GLU A 293 9.62 -1.96 -24.68
C GLU A 293 9.03 -2.17 -23.30
N GLY A 294 9.24 -3.38 -22.77
CA GLY A 294 8.98 -3.69 -21.38
C GLY A 294 9.67 -2.63 -20.54
N VAL A 295 8.91 -1.89 -19.74
CA VAL A 295 9.49 -1.13 -18.64
C VAL A 295 10.02 -2.17 -17.67
N PHE A 296 11.31 -2.51 -17.82
CA PHE A 296 12.04 -3.34 -16.89
C PHE A 296 12.00 -2.62 -15.53
N ALA A 297 11.21 -3.15 -14.61
CA ALA A 297 11.34 -2.82 -13.21
C ALA A 297 12.66 -3.43 -12.75
N TRP A 298 13.69 -2.61 -12.65
CA TRP A 298 14.99 -2.99 -12.13
C TRP A 298 14.83 -3.40 -10.67
N PHE A 299 14.79 -4.71 -10.43
CA PHE A 299 15.19 -5.26 -9.14
C PHE A 299 16.72 -5.17 -9.05
N SER A 300 17.29 -5.28 -7.86
CA SER A 300 18.74 -5.11 -7.63
C SER A 300 19.64 -6.10 -8.39
N ASP A 301 19.10 -7.02 -9.18
CA ASP A 301 19.81 -8.18 -9.75
C ASP A 301 19.77 -8.30 -11.29
N ASP A 302 19.43 -7.28 -12.08
CA ASP A 302 19.51 -7.41 -13.54
C ASP A 302 20.95 -7.24 -14.07
N GLU A 303 21.84 -8.20 -13.74
CA GLU A 303 23.08 -8.46 -14.49
C GLU A 303 23.31 -9.97 -14.75
N GLN A 304 23.20 -10.32 -16.04
CA GLN A 304 23.83 -11.43 -16.77
C GLN A 304 23.39 -12.87 -16.44
N GLU A 305 22.23 -13.28 -16.98
CA GLU A 305 22.09 -14.65 -17.47
C GLU A 305 23.03 -14.85 -18.67
N GLN A 306 24.16 -15.53 -18.42
CA GLN A 306 24.98 -16.07 -19.48
C GLN A 306 24.18 -17.14 -20.23
N ASP A 307 23.99 -16.85 -21.50
CA ASP A 307 23.53 -17.71 -22.57
C ASP A 307 24.13 -19.12 -22.45
N ALA A 308 23.31 -20.09 -22.07
CA ALA A 308 23.64 -21.50 -22.15
C ALA A 308 22.50 -22.22 -22.89
N THR A 309 22.54 -22.08 -24.21
CA THR A 309 21.95 -23.02 -25.14
C THR A 309 22.32 -24.46 -24.78
N ALA A 310 21.34 -25.31 -24.53
CA ALA A 310 21.31 -26.68 -25.04
C ALA A 310 19.93 -27.32 -24.83
N ASP A 311 19.35 -27.73 -25.96
CA ASP A 311 18.20 -28.62 -26.13
C ASP A 311 18.22 -29.85 -25.19
N ASP A 312 17.05 -30.31 -24.73
CA ASP A 312 16.28 -31.43 -25.31
C ASP A 312 15.22 -31.95 -24.29
N TRP A 313 13.96 -32.01 -24.74
CA TRP A 313 12.75 -32.68 -24.20
C TRP A 313 12.14 -32.29 -22.84
#